data_AF-A0A0C3Q292-F1
#
_entry.id   AF-A0A0C3Q292-F1
#
_cell.length_a   1.000
_cell.length_b   1.000
_cell.length_c   1.000
_cell.angle_alpha   90.00
_cell.angle_beta   90.00
_cell.angle_gamma   90.00
#
_symmetry.space_group_name_H-M   'P 1'
#
loop_
_entity.id
_entity.type
_entity.pdbx_description
1 polymer ?
#
loop_
_entity_poly.entity_id
_entity_poly.type
_entity_poly.pdbx_seq_one_letter_code
_entity_poly.pdbx_strand_id
1 'polypeptide(L)'
;MYIVSDKPSLFPEVRMMTSSGAKIESGPDTEGRLEPTDKDLRIIPVKQAKELFGQQAGSVNGVSFMNSDNPQYITHYYHFSAELLFGLWRTYTSLDADIQSNGATILPP
;
A
#
# COMPACT_ATOMS: atom_id res chain seq x y z
N MET A 1 -3.40 -3.65 -8.16
CA MET A 1 -2.10 -2.94 -7.99
C MET A 1 -0.99 -3.74 -8.64
N TYR A 2 0.10 -3.11 -9.09
CA TYR A 2 1.26 -3.82 -9.63
C TYR A 2 2.55 -3.37 -8.92
N ILE A 3 3.36 -4.33 -8.48
CA ILE A 3 4.76 -4.10 -8.11
C ILE A 3 5.60 -4.56 -9.30
N VAL A 4 6.43 -3.68 -9.85
CA VAL A 4 7.28 -4.01 -11.00
C VAL A 4 8.69 -4.33 -10.51
N SER A 5 9.09 -5.60 -10.62
CA SER A 5 10.42 -6.07 -10.21
C SER A 5 10.80 -7.36 -10.93
N ASP A 6 12.05 -7.44 -11.39
CA ASP A 6 12.63 -8.68 -11.92
C ASP A 6 13.13 -9.63 -10.80
N LYS A 7 12.95 -9.23 -9.53
CA LYS A 7 13.32 -10.01 -8.32
C LYS A 7 12.11 -10.15 -7.38
N PRO A 8 11.08 -10.92 -7.76
CA PRO A 8 9.85 -11.04 -6.96
C PRO A 8 10.06 -11.66 -5.58
N SER A 9 11.10 -12.47 -5.39
CA SER A 9 11.43 -13.12 -4.11
C SER A 9 11.92 -12.17 -3.01
N LEU A 10 12.20 -10.90 -3.34
CA LEU A 10 12.55 -9.89 -2.34
C LEU A 10 11.34 -9.34 -1.58
N PHE A 11 10.13 -9.63 -2.08
CA PHE A 11 8.89 -9.18 -1.46
C PHE A 11 8.29 -10.32 -0.62
N PRO A 12 7.61 -9.99 0.48
CA PRO A 12 6.77 -10.94 1.19
C PRO A 12 5.67 -11.52 0.29
N GLU A 13 5.02 -12.59 0.75
CA GLU A 13 3.80 -13.08 0.09
C GLU A 13 2.73 -11.96 0.05
N VAL A 14 1.92 -11.93 -1.01
CA VAL A 14 0.93 -10.86 -1.24
C VAL A 14 -0.04 -10.71 -0.07
N ARG A 15 -0.45 -11.82 0.53
CA ARG A 15 -1.32 -11.86 1.73
C ARG A 15 -0.74 -11.17 2.97
N MET A 16 0.58 -11.01 3.00
CA MET A 16 1.29 -10.31 4.08
C MET A 16 1.50 -8.82 3.76
N MET A 17 1.14 -8.38 2.55
CA MET A 17 1.28 -6.99 2.12
C MET A 17 -0.07 -6.28 1.98
N THR A 18 -1.13 -6.98 1.57
CA THR A 18 -2.46 -6.42 1.36
C THR A 18 -3.55 -7.47 1.55
N SER A 19 -4.81 -7.03 1.64
CA SER A 19 -6.01 -7.85 1.50
C SER A 19 -6.74 -7.54 0.20
N SER A 20 -7.84 -8.24 -0.07
CA SER A 20 -8.75 -7.95 -1.20
C SER A 20 -9.53 -6.64 -1.04
N GLY A 21 -9.53 -6.05 0.16
CA GLY A 21 -10.36 -4.89 0.50
C GLY A 21 -11.87 -5.20 0.52
N ALA A 22 -12.28 -6.47 0.47
CA ALA A 22 -13.68 -6.86 0.56
C ALA A 22 -14.30 -6.46 1.91
N LYS A 23 -15.62 -6.26 1.92
CA LYS A 23 -16.35 -5.91 3.14
C LYS A 23 -16.26 -7.05 4.14
N ILE A 24 -15.95 -6.73 5.40
CA ILE A 24 -15.89 -7.70 6.48
C ILE A 24 -17.32 -7.99 6.93
N GLU A 25 -17.73 -9.25 6.80
CA GLU A 25 -19.06 -9.74 7.19
C GLU A 25 -18.91 -11.07 7.91
N SER A 26 -19.63 -11.26 9.02
CA SER A 26 -19.61 -12.51 9.77
C SER A 26 -20.13 -13.68 8.93
N GLY A 27 -19.36 -14.76 8.85
CA GLY A 27 -19.76 -15.97 8.13
C GLY A 27 -18.62 -16.99 8.00
N PRO A 28 -18.93 -18.21 7.55
CA PRO A 28 -17.99 -19.34 7.52
C PRO A 28 -16.80 -19.15 6.56
N ASP A 29 -16.85 -18.20 5.63
CA ASP A 29 -15.78 -17.92 4.66
C ASP A 29 -15.38 -16.43 4.65
N THR A 30 -15.13 -15.87 5.83
CA THR A 30 -14.70 -14.47 5.92
C THR A 30 -13.25 -14.32 5.50
N GLU A 31 -12.37 -15.21 5.97
CA GLU A 31 -10.94 -15.16 5.65
C GLU A 31 -10.66 -15.37 4.16
N GLY A 32 -11.33 -16.34 3.51
CA GLY A 32 -11.14 -16.59 2.08
C GLY A 32 -11.56 -15.43 1.20
N ARG A 33 -12.60 -14.68 1.59
CA ARG A 33 -13.01 -13.44 0.87
C ARG A 33 -12.02 -12.28 1.05
N LEU A 34 -11.28 -12.26 2.15
CA LEU A 34 -10.30 -11.21 2.44
C LEU A 34 -8.92 -11.53 1.85
N GLU A 35 -8.68 -12.79 1.49
CA GLU A 35 -7.45 -13.22 0.85
C GLU A 35 -7.26 -12.49 -0.50
N PRO A 36 -6.12 -11.82 -0.72
CA PRO A 36 -5.90 -11.08 -1.95
C PRO A 36 -5.69 -12.01 -3.14
N THR A 37 -6.07 -11.52 -4.30
CA THR A 37 -5.92 -12.18 -5.60
C THR A 37 -5.06 -11.34 -6.55
N ASP A 38 -4.81 -11.87 -7.74
CA ASP A 38 -4.19 -11.15 -8.85
C ASP A 38 -4.93 -9.86 -9.26
N LYS A 39 -6.20 -9.68 -8.85
CA LYS A 39 -6.92 -8.41 -9.08
C LYS A 39 -6.43 -7.31 -8.14
N ASP A 40 -6.00 -7.69 -6.94
CA ASP A 40 -5.68 -6.79 -5.84
C ASP A 40 -4.22 -6.34 -5.93
N LEU A 41 -3.28 -7.29 -6.04
CA LEU A 41 -1.86 -7.01 -6.23
C LEU A 41 -1.14 -8.11 -7.00
N ARG A 42 -0.33 -7.71 -7.98
CA ARG A 42 0.56 -8.60 -8.74
C ARG A 42 1.98 -8.09 -8.73
N ILE A 43 2.94 -8.98 -8.52
CA ILE A 43 4.35 -8.67 -8.75
C ILE A 43 4.70 -9.15 -10.17
N ILE A 44 5.09 -8.23 -11.04
CA ILE A 44 5.34 -8.51 -12.46
C ILE A 44 6.76 -8.08 -12.86
N PRO A 45 7.40 -8.77 -13.81
CA PRO A 45 8.70 -8.37 -14.34
C PRO A 45 8.57 -7.11 -15.21
N VAL A 46 9.68 -6.39 -15.38
CA VAL A 46 9.74 -5.14 -16.14
C VAL A 46 9.28 -5.34 -17.59
N LYS A 47 9.62 -6.48 -18.19
CA LYS A 47 9.19 -6.83 -19.55
C LYS A 47 7.66 -6.88 -19.67
N GLN A 48 6.99 -7.55 -18.72
CA GLN A 48 5.52 -7.65 -18.73
C GLN A 48 4.86 -6.29 -18.47
N ALA A 49 5.44 -5.46 -17.58
CA ALA A 49 4.93 -4.12 -17.35
C ALA A 49 4.96 -3.25 -18.63
N LYS A 50 6.04 -3.35 -19.43
CA LYS A 50 6.14 -2.66 -20.73
C LYS A 50 5.10 -3.13 -21.74
N GLU A 51 4.78 -4.43 -21.75
CA GLU A 51 3.73 -4.99 -22.62
C GLU A 51 2.34 -4.52 -22.21
N LEU A 52 2.07 -4.39 -20.90
CA LEU A 52 0.77 -3.96 -20.38
C LEU A 52 0.53 -2.45 -20.48
N PHE A 53 1.54 -1.63 -20.18
CA PHE A 53 1.39 -0.19 -20.01
C PHE A 53 2.10 0.64 -21.09
N GLY A 54 2.87 0.01 -21.98
CA GLY A 54 3.66 0.69 -22.99
C GLY A 54 4.97 1.27 -22.43
N GLN A 55 5.48 2.32 -23.09
CA GLN A 55 6.79 2.91 -22.77
C GLN A 55 6.73 4.14 -21.85
N GLN A 56 5.54 4.68 -21.59
CA GLN A 56 5.37 5.91 -20.84
C GLN A 56 4.71 5.64 -19.50
N ALA A 57 5.30 6.18 -18.43
CA ALA A 57 4.73 6.19 -17.10
C ALA A 57 4.99 7.56 -16.47
N GLY A 58 3.98 8.09 -15.78
CA GLY A 58 4.19 9.22 -14.88
C GLY A 58 4.89 8.74 -13.61
N SER A 59 5.92 9.45 -13.17
CA SER A 59 6.58 9.19 -11.89
C SER A 59 6.03 10.11 -10.82
N VAL A 60 5.62 9.54 -9.69
CA VAL A 60 5.46 10.28 -8.44
C VAL A 60 6.78 10.16 -7.69
N ASN A 61 7.44 11.30 -7.46
CA ASN A 61 8.67 11.35 -6.69
C ASN A 61 8.36 11.35 -5.18
N GLY A 62 9.35 10.90 -4.40
CA GLY A 62 9.27 10.94 -2.95
C GLY A 62 8.57 9.75 -2.31
N VAL A 63 8.46 9.82 -0.99
CA VAL A 63 7.74 8.81 -0.22
C VAL A 63 6.25 8.97 -0.47
N SER A 64 5.62 7.91 -0.95
CA SER A 64 4.19 7.85 -1.22
C SER A 64 3.53 6.77 -0.38
N PHE A 65 2.32 7.04 0.11
CA PHE A 65 1.48 6.05 0.78
C PHE A 65 0.31 5.69 -0.11
N MET A 66 0.04 4.40 -0.25
CA MET A 66 -1.15 3.88 -0.91
C MET A 66 -2.00 3.16 0.12
N ASN A 67 -3.25 3.59 0.29
CA ASN A 67 -4.17 3.03 1.25
C ASN A 67 -5.43 2.51 0.55
N SER A 68 -5.87 1.30 0.91
CA SER A 68 -6.97 0.59 0.27
C SER A 68 -8.11 0.28 1.26
N ASP A 69 -8.46 1.26 2.10
CA ASP A 69 -9.51 1.08 3.10
C ASP A 69 -10.89 0.88 2.48
N ASN A 70 -11.64 -0.06 3.06
CA ASN A 70 -13.03 -0.31 2.67
C ASN A 70 -13.93 0.87 3.11
N PRO A 71 -14.94 1.27 2.31
CA PRO A 71 -15.95 2.26 2.70
C PRO A 71 -16.63 2.01 4.06
N GLN A 72 -16.70 0.74 4.48
CA GLN A 72 -17.18 0.32 5.80
C GLN A 72 -16.45 1.03 6.96
N TYR A 73 -15.19 1.41 6.78
CA TYR A 73 -14.36 2.03 7.81
C TYR A 73 -14.08 3.50 7.52
N ILE A 74 -13.54 3.81 6.33
CA ILE A 74 -12.98 5.15 6.06
C ILE A 74 -14.00 6.29 6.13
N THR A 75 -15.30 5.97 6.04
CA THR A 75 -16.39 6.95 6.10
C THR A 75 -16.62 7.52 7.51
N HIS A 76 -16.09 6.89 8.57
CA HIS A 76 -16.14 7.44 9.91
C HIS A 76 -14.92 8.33 10.18
N TYR A 77 -15.14 9.56 10.67
CA TYR A 77 -14.06 10.54 10.85
C TYR A 77 -12.92 10.06 11.76
N TYR A 78 -13.20 9.20 12.75
CA TYR A 78 -12.14 8.58 13.57
C TYR A 78 -11.23 7.65 12.75
N HIS A 79 -11.74 6.85 11.82
CA HIS A 79 -10.90 5.99 10.99
C HIS A 79 -9.99 6.81 10.07
N PHE A 80 -10.51 7.91 9.50
CA PHE A 80 -9.68 8.80 8.70
C PHE A 80 -8.65 9.58 9.55
N SER A 81 -9.09 10.29 10.57
CA SER A 81 -8.21 11.21 11.32
C SER A 81 -7.32 10.47 12.31
N ALA A 82 -7.88 9.58 13.13
CA ALA A 82 -7.17 8.95 14.23
C ALA A 82 -6.28 7.78 13.76
N GLU A 83 -6.80 6.95 12.85
CA GLU A 83 -6.08 5.75 12.40
C GLU A 83 -5.25 6.04 11.16
N LEU A 84 -5.87 6.54 10.08
CA LEU A 84 -5.14 6.75 8.83
C LEU A 84 -4.15 7.91 8.92
N LEU A 85 -4.59 9.14 9.20
CA LEU A 85 -3.71 10.31 9.17
C LEU A 85 -2.57 10.21 10.20
N PHE A 86 -2.87 9.94 11.47
CA PHE A 86 -1.84 9.80 12.49
C PHE A 86 -1.02 8.51 12.33
N GLY A 87 -1.60 7.43 11.80
CA GLY A 87 -0.86 6.21 11.47
C GLY A 87 0.16 6.42 10.36
N LEU A 88 -0.22 7.14 9.30
CA LEU A 88 0.70 7.53 8.22
C LEU A 88 1.79 8.47 8.74
N TRP A 89 1.43 9.47 9.55
CA TRP A 89 2.41 10.35 10.20
C TRP A 89 3.40 9.52 11.01
N ARG A 90 2.92 8.69 11.94
CA ARG A 90 3.76 7.88 12.81
C ARG A 90 4.65 6.91 12.02
N THR A 91 4.14 6.33 10.93
CA THR A 91 4.92 5.46 10.04
C THR A 91 6.04 6.25 9.35
N TYR A 92 5.69 7.39 8.72
CA TYR A 92 6.65 8.25 8.04
C TYR A 92 7.78 8.70 8.97
N THR A 93 7.44 9.20 10.16
CA THR A 93 8.45 9.70 11.11
C THR A 93 9.31 8.60 11.72
N SER A 94 8.91 7.32 11.64
CA SER A 94 9.82 6.22 12.01
C SER A 94 10.84 5.83 10.96
N LEU A 95 10.68 6.29 9.71
CA LEU A 95 11.66 6.01 8.67
C LEU A 95 12.94 6.85 8.83
N ASP A 96 12.85 7.97 9.57
CA ASP A 96 13.98 8.82 9.94
C ASP A 96 13.94 9.11 11.44
N ALA A 97 14.74 8.36 12.21
CA ALA A 97 14.81 8.49 13.66
C ALA A 97 15.44 9.83 14.12
N ASP A 98 16.14 10.53 13.23
CA ASP A 98 16.84 11.80 13.51
C ASP A 98 16.08 13.01 12.94
N ILE A 99 14.80 12.85 12.61
CA ILE A 99 13.95 13.94 12.13
C ILE A 99 14.02 15.12 13.10
N GLN A 100 14.37 16.29 12.56
CA GLN A 100 14.59 17.48 13.36
C GLN A 100 13.25 18.09 13.81
N SER A 101 13.28 18.86 14.91
CA SER A 101 12.07 19.52 15.45
C SER A 101 11.43 20.54 14.50
N ASN A 102 12.15 20.99 13.48
CA ASN A 102 11.66 21.85 12.40
C ASN A 102 11.05 21.06 11.22
N GLY A 103 11.00 19.73 11.30
CA GLY A 103 10.49 18.84 10.25
C GLY A 103 11.50 18.47 9.15
N ALA A 104 12.77 18.88 9.26
CA ALA A 104 13.80 18.46 8.31
C ALA A 104 14.09 16.96 8.47
N THR A 105 14.09 16.25 7.34
CA THR A 105 14.27 14.79 7.26
C THR A 105 15.23 14.41 6.13
N ILE A 106 15.90 13.26 6.25
CA ILE A 106 16.73 12.66 5.19
C ILE A 106 15.90 11.94 4.12
N LEU A 107 14.60 11.75 4.35
CA LEU A 107 13.73 11.05 3.42
C LEU A 107 13.60 11.85 2.12
N PRO A 108 13.56 11.17 0.96
CA PRO A 108 13.47 11.84 -0.33
C PRO A 108 12.14 12.64 -0.45
N PRO A 109 12.18 13.85 -1.04
CA PRO A 109 11.02 14.71 -1.24
C PRO A 109 10.04 14.14 -2.28
#